data_AF-A0A0W0WUS6-F1
#
_entry.id   AF-A0A0W0WUS6-F1
#
_cell.length_a   1.000
_cell.length_b   1.000
_cell.length_c   1.000
_cell.angle_alpha   90.00
_cell.angle_beta   90.00
_cell.angle_gamma   90.00
#
_symmetry.space_group_name_H-M   'P 1'
#
loop_
_entity.id
_entity.type
_entity.pdbx_description
1 polymer ?
#
loop_
_entity_poly.entity_id
_entity_poly.type
_entity_poly.pdbx_seq_one_letter_code
_entity_poly.pdbx_strand_id
1 'polypeptide(L)'
;MPQALIPELEVQALRLVQVLITLKILVSVTIIAKAPITARVTINAKAPTTARVTINAKAPITAKVTINAKAPITAKLTINAKAPTAAKANINGTTDAPNGVSVF
;
A
#
# COMPACT_ATOMS: atom_id res chain seq x y z
N MET A 1 24.25 -9.11 46.03
CA MET A 1 24.51 -9.34 44.59
C MET A 1 23.50 -8.49 43.81
N PRO A 2 23.87 -7.35 43.21
CA PRO A 2 22.93 -6.57 42.43
C PRO A 2 22.68 -7.24 41.07
N GLN A 3 21.41 -7.34 40.73
CA GLN A 3 20.81 -7.98 39.57
C GLN A 3 21.47 -7.58 38.24
N ALA A 4 21.74 -8.55 37.37
CA ALA A 4 22.13 -8.36 35.97
C ALA A 4 20.96 -7.86 35.08
N LEU A 5 20.22 -6.84 35.53
CA LEU A 5 19.00 -6.34 34.88
C LEU A 5 19.27 -5.26 33.81
N ILE A 6 20.48 -4.69 33.80
CA ILE A 6 20.89 -3.57 32.94
C ILE A 6 21.06 -3.98 31.46
N PRO A 7 21.72 -5.10 31.09
CA PRO A 7 21.99 -5.41 29.68
C PRO A 7 20.73 -5.78 28.90
N GLU A 8 19.73 -6.39 29.54
CA GLU A 8 18.49 -6.79 28.86
C GLU A 8 17.66 -5.56 28.44
N LEU A 9 17.61 -4.54 29.30
CA LEU A 9 16.86 -3.31 29.04
C LEU A 9 17.49 -2.49 27.91
N GLU A 10 18.82 -2.44 27.81
CA GLU A 10 19.53 -1.77 26.71
C GLU A 10 19.30 -2.47 25.37
N VAL A 11 19.34 -3.81 25.35
CA VAL A 11 19.05 -4.60 24.14
C VAL A 11 17.60 -4.42 23.70
N GLN A 12 16.64 -4.40 24.63
CA GLN A 12 15.23 -4.14 24.33
C GLN A 12 15.00 -2.72 23.79
N ALA A 13 15.68 -1.71 24.35
CA ALA A 13 15.62 -0.33 23.87
C ALA A 13 16.17 -0.20 22.44
N LEU A 14 17.32 -0.81 22.15
CA LEU A 14 17.90 -0.80 20.79
C LEU A 14 16.99 -1.51 19.78
N ARG A 15 16.38 -2.64 20.18
CA ARG A 15 15.41 -3.36 19.35
C ARG A 15 14.18 -2.51 19.04
N LEU A 16 13.65 -1.77 20.02
CA LEU A 16 12.53 -0.86 19.81
C LEU A 16 12.89 0.28 18.85
N VAL A 17 14.08 0.87 19.00
CA VAL A 17 14.60 1.91 18.10
C VAL A 17 14.72 1.38 16.67
N GLN A 18 15.28 0.19 16.48
CA GLN A 18 15.38 -0.46 15.17
C GLN A 18 14.00 -0.68 14.52
N VAL A 19 13.01 -1.15 15.30
CA VAL A 19 11.63 -1.36 14.83
C VAL A 19 10.96 -0.04 14.45
N LEU A 20 11.14 1.02 15.25
CA LEU A 20 10.58 2.34 14.96
C LEU A 20 11.15 2.94 13.66
N ILE A 21 12.44 2.74 13.39
CA ILE A 21 13.12 3.24 12.18
C ILE A 21 12.70 2.44 10.93
N THR A 22 12.40 1.15 11.07
CA THR A 22 12.06 0.26 9.95
C THR A 22 10.56 0.04 9.75
N LEU A 23 9.72 0.66 10.59
CA LEU A 23 8.28 0.47 10.56
C LEU A 23 7.71 0.80 9.19
N LYS A 24 6.97 -0.16 8.62
CA LYS A 24 6.38 -0.07 7.28
C LYS A 24 4.87 -0.18 7.40
N ILE A 25 4.16 0.74 6.74
CA ILE A 25 2.70 0.76 6.74
C ILE A 25 2.20 -0.15 5.61
N LEU A 26 1.18 -0.97 5.88
CA LEU A 26 0.50 -1.76 4.85
C LEU A 26 -0.91 -1.21 4.66
N VAL A 27 -1.25 -0.89 3.41
CA VAL A 27 -2.58 -0.43 3.01
C VAL A 27 -3.11 -1.35 1.93
N SER A 28 -4.34 -1.85 2.11
CA SER A 28 -5.02 -2.67 1.11
C SER A 28 -6.45 -2.19 0.89
N VAL A 29 -6.82 -1.99 -0.37
CA VAL A 29 -8.17 -1.57 -0.79
C VAL A 29 -8.71 -2.58 -1.79
N THR A 30 -9.94 -3.05 -1.57
CA THR A 30 -10.64 -3.97 -2.48
C THR A 30 -11.97 -3.37 -2.89
N ILE A 31 -12.22 -3.30 -4.19
CA ILE A 31 -13.48 -2.84 -4.78
C ILE A 31 -14.15 -4.01 -5.51
N ILE A 32 -15.42 -4.25 -5.22
CA ILE A 32 -16.23 -5.29 -5.89
C ILE A 32 -17.45 -4.63 -6.53
N ALA A 33 -17.58 -4.75 -7.85
CA ALA A 33 -18.67 -4.16 -8.62
C ALA A 33 -19.53 -5.24 -9.27
N LYS A 34 -20.82 -5.29 -8.92
CA LYS A 34 -21.84 -6.13 -9.59
C LYS A 34 -22.79 -5.32 -10.50
N ALA A 35 -22.74 -4.00 -10.41
CA ALA A 35 -23.46 -3.05 -11.24
C ALA A 35 -22.46 -1.99 -11.76
N PRO A 36 -22.81 -1.18 -12.77
CA PRO A 36 -21.92 -0.14 -13.28
C PRO A 36 -21.52 0.85 -12.19
N ILE A 37 -20.22 1.12 -12.04
CA ILE A 37 -19.73 2.11 -11.05
C ILE A 37 -18.57 2.95 -11.57
N THR A 38 -18.37 4.09 -10.90
CA THR A 38 -17.10 4.84 -10.94
C THR A 38 -16.44 4.78 -9.58
N ALA A 39 -15.19 4.32 -9.51
CA ALA A 39 -14.42 4.20 -8.27
C ALA A 39 -13.19 5.12 -8.30
N ARG A 40 -12.91 5.77 -7.16
CA ARG A 40 -11.70 6.58 -6.97
C ARG A 40 -11.02 6.16 -5.67
N VAL A 41 -9.71 5.90 -5.73
CA VAL A 41 -8.88 5.57 -4.58
C VAL A 41 -7.71 6.53 -4.53
N THR A 42 -7.50 7.16 -3.37
CA THR A 42 -6.36 8.03 -3.11
C THR A 42 -5.62 7.55 -1.87
N ILE A 43 -4.31 7.32 -1.99
CA ILE A 43 -3.44 6.93 -0.86
C ILE A 43 -2.35 7.99 -0.72
N ASN A 44 -2.22 8.59 0.47
CA ASN A 44 -1.18 9.56 0.79
C ASN A 44 -0.29 8.99 1.90
N ALA A 45 0.99 8.80 1.63
CA ALA A 45 1.95 8.20 2.54
C ALA A 45 3.05 9.19 2.95
N LYS A 46 3.28 9.32 4.27
CA LYS A 46 4.41 10.08 4.83
C LYS A 46 5.53 9.18 5.37
N ALA A 47 5.27 7.88 5.52
CA ALA A 47 6.21 6.87 5.98
C ALA A 47 6.34 5.74 4.94
N PRO A 48 7.38 4.90 5.01
CA PRO A 48 7.53 3.76 4.12
C PRO A 48 6.25 2.91 4.06
N THR A 49 5.71 2.69 2.86
CA THR A 49 4.38 2.08 2.70
C THR A 49 4.37 1.03 1.61
N THR A 50 3.62 -0.05 1.83
CA THR A 50 3.19 -0.99 0.80
C THR A 50 1.69 -0.80 0.58
N ALA A 51 1.31 -0.37 -0.63
CA ALA A 51 -0.07 -0.11 -1.01
C ALA A 51 -0.54 -1.13 -2.05
N ARG A 52 -1.68 -1.77 -1.79
CA ARG A 52 -2.33 -2.71 -2.72
C ARG A 52 -3.76 -2.27 -3.01
N VAL A 53 -4.11 -2.17 -4.28
CA VAL A 53 -5.48 -1.92 -4.71
C VAL A 53 -5.93 -3.06 -5.62
N THR A 54 -7.07 -3.68 -5.30
CA THR A 54 -7.67 -4.76 -6.09
C THR A 54 -9.07 -4.34 -6.52
N ILE A 55 -9.39 -4.51 -7.80
CA ILE A 55 -10.69 -4.17 -8.36
C ILE A 55 -11.25 -5.39 -9.08
N ASN A 56 -12.39 -5.90 -8.61
CA ASN A 56 -13.09 -7.04 -9.19
C ASN A 56 -14.44 -6.57 -9.74
N ALA A 57 -14.65 -6.64 -11.05
CA ALA A 57 -15.86 -6.11 -11.68
C ALA A 57 -16.57 -7.15 -12.58
N LYS A 58 -17.87 -7.34 -12.34
CA LYS A 58 -18.76 -8.12 -13.24
C LYS A 58 -19.60 -7.24 -14.17
N ALA A 59 -19.59 -5.93 -13.93
CA ALA A 59 -20.30 -4.91 -14.71
C ALA A 59 -19.30 -3.80 -15.08
N PRO A 60 -19.63 -2.91 -16.05
CA PRO A 60 -18.72 -1.86 -16.49
C PRO A 60 -18.17 -1.01 -15.34
N ILE A 61 -16.87 -0.71 -15.37
CA ILE A 61 -16.24 0.08 -14.31
C ILE A 61 -15.29 1.14 -14.87
N THR A 62 -15.35 2.33 -14.26
CA THR A 62 -14.30 3.35 -14.41
C THR A 62 -13.57 3.51 -13.08
N ALA A 63 -12.27 3.25 -13.06
CA ALA A 63 -11.43 3.31 -11.87
C ALA A 63 -10.31 4.35 -12.01
N LYS A 64 -10.14 5.19 -10.99
CA LYS A 64 -8.98 6.08 -10.86
C LYS A 64 -8.27 5.82 -9.54
N VAL A 65 -6.99 5.46 -9.60
CA VAL A 65 -6.14 5.23 -8.43
C VAL A 65 -5.03 6.26 -8.45
N THR A 66 -4.86 6.98 -7.34
CA THR A 66 -3.77 7.95 -7.15
C THR A 66 -3.04 7.63 -5.87
N ILE A 67 -1.72 7.51 -5.93
CA ILE A 67 -0.86 7.23 -4.78
C ILE A 67 0.19 8.32 -4.73
N ASN A 68 0.25 9.07 -3.63
CA ASN A 68 1.26 10.11 -3.41
C ASN A 68 2.09 9.76 -2.17
N ALA A 69 3.41 9.81 -2.27
CA ALA A 69 4.30 9.46 -1.17
C ALA A 69 5.46 10.45 -1.03
N LYS A 70 5.75 10.83 0.22
CA LYS A 70 6.96 11.58 0.60
C LYS A 70 8.11 10.69 1.09
N ALA A 71 7.83 9.41 1.26
CA ALA A 71 8.77 8.36 1.66
C ALA A 71 8.65 7.19 0.67
N PRO A 72 9.56 6.20 0.73
CA PRO A 72 9.50 5.08 -0.20
C PRO A 72 8.17 4.35 -0.22
N ILE A 73 7.65 4.11 -1.42
CA ILE A 73 6.41 3.37 -1.62
C ILE A 73 6.58 2.21 -2.59
N THR A 74 5.96 1.08 -2.23
CA THR A 74 5.70 -0.03 -3.14
C THR A 74 4.20 -0.08 -3.40
N ALA A 75 3.80 0.02 -4.66
CA ALA A 75 2.40 0.05 -5.05
C ALA A 75 2.06 -1.07 -6.03
N LYS A 76 0.92 -1.74 -5.81
CA LYS A 76 0.38 -2.76 -6.71
C LYS A 76 -1.09 -2.49 -7.00
N LEU A 77 -1.44 -2.40 -8.27
CA LEU A 77 -2.83 -2.35 -8.73
C LEU A 77 -3.16 -3.61 -9.52
N THR A 78 -4.20 -4.32 -9.10
CA THR A 78 -4.76 -5.46 -9.81
C THR A 78 -6.21 -5.18 -10.18
N ILE A 79 -6.54 -5.39 -11.45
CA ILE A 79 -7.90 -5.24 -11.96
C ILE A 79 -8.28 -6.55 -12.65
N ASN A 80 -9.38 -7.14 -12.20
CA ASN A 80 -9.99 -8.33 -12.77
C ASN A 80 -11.43 -8.00 -13.16
N ALA A 81 -11.69 -7.92 -14.47
CA ALA A 81 -12.98 -7.44 -14.95
C ALA A 81 -13.54 -8.30 -16.09
N LYS A 82 -14.80 -8.72 -15.93
CA LYS A 82 -15.54 -9.45 -16.98
C LYS A 82 -16.28 -8.54 -17.96
N ALA A 83 -16.30 -7.24 -17.69
CA ALA A 83 -17.02 -6.22 -18.44
C ALA A 83 -16.06 -5.07 -18.80
N PRO A 84 -16.44 -4.18 -19.74
CA PRO A 84 -15.60 -3.06 -20.16
C PRO A 84 -15.07 -2.25 -18.97
N THR A 85 -13.76 -2.03 -18.97
CA THR A 85 -13.07 -1.39 -17.85
C THR A 85 -12.19 -0.27 -18.35
N ALA A 86 -12.38 0.92 -17.77
CA ALA A 86 -11.45 2.03 -17.89
C ALA A 86 -10.71 2.20 -16.58
N ALA A 87 -9.39 2.11 -16.59
CA ALA A 87 -8.57 2.25 -15.40
C ALA A 87 -7.43 3.24 -15.62
N LYS A 88 -7.24 4.15 -14.68
CA LYS A 88 -6.07 5.04 -14.61
C LYS A 88 -5.42 4.91 -13.25
N ALA A 89 -4.11 4.68 -13.25
CA ALA A 89 -3.28 4.67 -12.05
C ALA A 89 -2.21 5.76 -12.16
N ASN A 90 -2.04 6.54 -11.10
CA ASN A 90 -0.93 7.47 -10.98
C ASN A 90 -0.22 7.24 -9.64
N ILE A 91 1.11 7.15 -9.67
CA ILE A 91 1.95 6.95 -8.50
C ILE A 91 3.03 8.02 -8.52
N ASN A 92 2.98 8.94 -7.55
CA ASN A 92 3.94 10.03 -7.40
C ASN A 92 4.70 9.84 -6.08
N GLY A 93 6.01 9.63 -6.14
CA GLY A 93 6.86 9.49 -4.95
C GLY A 93 8.18 8.80 -5.26
N THR A 94 9.05 8.67 -4.26
CA THR A 94 10.27 7.84 -4.37
C THR A 94 9.86 6.37 -4.32
N THR A 95 10.13 5.62 -5.39
CA THR A 95 9.71 4.21 -5.52
C THR A 95 10.93 3.30 -5.48
N ASP A 96 10.99 2.36 -4.52
CA ASP A 96 12.09 1.39 -4.41
C ASP A 96 11.83 0.10 -5.23
N ALA A 97 10.71 0.00 -5.98
CA ALA A 97 10.28 -1.21 -6.70
C ALA A 97 9.39 -0.87 -7.92
N PRO A 98 9.26 -1.76 -8.92
CA PRO A 98 8.56 -1.44 -10.16
C PRO A 98 7.06 -1.22 -9.92
N ASN A 99 6.57 -0.06 -10.35
CA ASN A 99 5.15 0.26 -10.40
C ASN A 99 4.44 -0.72 -11.35
N GLY A 100 3.76 -1.73 -10.79
CA GLY A 100 3.06 -2.76 -11.57
C GLY A 100 1.55 -2.52 -11.61
N VAL A 101 1.03 -2.18 -12.78
CA VAL A 101 -0.41 -2.27 -13.09
C VAL A 101 -0.61 -3.55 -13.88
N SER A 102 -1.40 -4.49 -13.35
CA SER A 102 -1.78 -5.70 -14.07
C SER A 102 -3.28 -5.73 -14.25
N VAL A 103 -3.71 -5.82 -15.52
CA VAL A 103 -5.12 -5.95 -15.92
C VAL A 103 -5.28 -7.36 -16.50
N PHE A 104 -6.18 -8.15 -15.91
CA PHE A 104 -6.51 -9.52 -16.34
C PHE A 104 -8.01 -9.64 -16.62
#